data_AF-A0A0S3G4A7-F1
#
_entry.id   AF-A0A0S3G4A7-F1
#
_cell.length_a   1.000
_cell.length_b   1.000
_cell.length_c   1.000
_cell.angle_alpha   90.00
_cell.angle_beta   90.00
_cell.angle_gamma   90.00
#
_symmetry.space_group_name_H-M   'P 1'
#
loop_
_entity.id
_entity.type
_entity.pdbx_description
1 polymer ?
#
loop_
_entity_poly.entity_id
_entity_poly.type
_entity_poly.pdbx_seq_one_letter_code
_entity_poly.pdbx_strand_id
1 'polypeptide(L)'
;IVVAAREVVLQRLQRHISAFWLFLGGEVILFVTLFSVVTWGEESGIGIVADGSELPLVSCFLLLTSSLTITIYHHSYGLYFGRFFLCLSMILGFLFIVVQVCEFYGSGTDSLYCSYFSASYMTVGLHFIHV
;
A
#
# COMPACT_ATOMS: atom_id res chain seq x y z
N ILE A 1 29.24 32.28 -2.14
CA ILE A 1 27.93 32.14 -2.82
C ILE A 1 27.61 30.68 -3.14
N VAL A 2 28.46 29.94 -3.88
CA VAL A 2 28.22 28.52 -4.22
C VAL A 2 28.13 27.59 -2.99
N VAL A 3 28.99 27.79 -1.98
CA VAL A 3 28.97 26.99 -0.74
C VAL A 3 27.68 27.23 0.07
N ALA A 4 27.30 28.51 0.26
CA ALA A 4 26.06 28.87 0.93
C ALA A 4 24.80 28.35 0.18
N ALA A 5 24.80 28.39 -1.16
CA ALA A 5 23.71 27.82 -1.95
C ALA A 5 23.60 26.30 -1.78
N ARG A 6 24.74 25.59 -1.71
CA ARG A 6 24.79 24.14 -1.46
C ARG A 6 24.25 23.78 -0.08
N GLU A 7 24.59 24.54 0.95
CA GLU A 7 24.11 24.33 2.33
C GLU A 7 22.59 24.53 2.43
N VAL A 8 22.05 25.57 1.80
CA VAL A 8 20.60 25.82 1.77
C VAL A 8 19.84 24.71 1.04
N VAL A 9 20.38 24.17 -0.06
CA VAL A 9 19.78 23.05 -0.79
C VAL A 9 19.79 21.77 0.05
N LEU A 10 20.90 21.46 0.74
CA LEU A 10 20.98 20.30 1.63
C LEU A 10 20.02 20.39 2.81
N GLN A 11 19.92 21.56 3.45
CA GLN A 11 18.94 21.78 4.52
C GLN A 11 17.49 21.61 4.05
N ARG A 12 17.19 22.02 2.81
CA ARG A 12 15.86 21.83 2.22
C ARG A 12 15.57 20.35 1.96
N LEU A 13 16.52 19.60 1.38
CA LEU A 13 16.41 18.15 1.19
C LEU A 13 16.20 17.41 2.52
N GLN A 14 16.99 17.74 3.55
CA GLN A 14 16.88 17.12 4.86
C GLN A 14 15.51 17.40 5.53
N ARG A 15 14.95 18.60 5.33
CA ARG A 15 13.60 18.92 5.79
C ARG A 15 12.51 18.11 5.07
N HIS A 16 12.64 17.89 3.76
CA HIS A 16 11.69 17.06 3.02
C HIS A 16 11.75 15.60 3.46
N ILE A 17 12.95 15.05 3.67
CA ILE A 17 13.14 13.68 4.15
C ILE A 17 12.55 13.52 5.54
N SER A 18 12.85 14.43 6.48
CA SER A 18 12.30 14.36 7.84
C SER A 18 10.78 14.50 7.88
N ALA A 19 10.18 15.37 7.06
CA ALA A 19 8.73 15.47 6.93
C ALA A 19 8.10 14.17 6.38
N PHE A 20 8.74 13.54 5.40
CA PHE A 20 8.29 12.25 4.85
C PHE A 20 8.34 11.13 5.91
N TRP A 21 9.40 11.06 6.71
CA TRP A 21 9.51 10.08 7.80
C TRP A 21 8.42 10.28 8.88
N LEU A 22 8.11 11.52 9.25
CA LEU A 22 7.03 11.81 10.19
C LEU A 22 5.66 11.43 9.63
N PHE A 23 5.42 11.73 8.35
CA PHE A 23 4.20 11.32 7.65
C PHE A 23 4.06 9.79 7.63
N LEU A 24 5.10 9.07 7.21
CA LEU A 24 5.11 7.61 7.18
C LEU A 24 4.87 7.00 8.57
N GLY A 25 5.46 7.57 9.61
CA GLY A 25 5.20 7.16 11.00
C GLY A 25 3.74 7.34 11.42
N GLY A 26 3.10 8.43 10.99
CA GLY A 26 1.68 8.68 11.21
C GLY A 26 0.78 7.62 10.55
N GLU A 27 1.07 7.28 9.29
CA GLU A 27 0.36 6.23 8.56
C GLU A 27 0.49 4.85 9.24
N VAL A 28 1.69 4.50 9.72
CA VAL A 28 1.89 3.25 10.46
C VAL A 28 1.04 3.20 11.73
N ILE A 29 0.98 4.29 12.50
CA ILE A 29 0.14 4.37 13.71
C ILE A 29 -1.35 4.22 13.36
N LEU A 30 -1.79 4.82 12.24
CA LEU A 30 -3.16 4.71 11.74
C LEU A 30 -3.49 3.23 11.43
N PHE A 31 -2.67 2.57 10.60
CA PHE A 31 -2.87 1.15 10.26
C PHE A 31 -2.84 0.24 11.48
N VAL A 32 -1.92 0.46 12.42
CA VAL A 32 -1.86 -0.30 13.68
C VAL A 32 -3.15 -0.13 14.50
N THR A 33 -3.70 1.08 14.54
CA THR A 33 -4.94 1.35 15.28
C THR A 33 -6.12 0.61 14.64
N LEU A 34 -6.27 0.68 13.32
CA LEU A 34 -7.33 -0.03 12.60
C LEU A 34 -7.20 -1.56 12.74
N PHE A 35 -5.98 -2.08 12.61
CA PHE A 35 -5.70 -3.50 12.79
C PHE A 35 -6.00 -3.98 14.23
N SER A 36 -5.74 -3.13 15.23
CA SER A 36 -6.10 -3.41 16.63
C SER A 36 -7.61 -3.52 16.81
N VAL A 37 -8.41 -2.73 16.09
CA VAL A 37 -9.89 -2.84 16.13
C VAL A 37 -10.36 -4.10 15.43
N VAL A 38 -9.76 -4.49 14.30
CA VAL A 38 -10.08 -5.75 13.60
C VAL A 38 -9.85 -6.95 14.51
N THR A 39 -8.67 -7.03 15.13
CA THR A 39 -8.30 -8.13 16.04
C THR A 39 -9.13 -8.14 17.32
N TRP A 40 -9.52 -6.97 17.83
CA TRP A 40 -10.43 -6.87 18.99
C TRP A 40 -11.86 -7.31 18.66
N GLY A 41 -12.33 -7.01 17.44
CA GLY A 41 -13.67 -7.35 16.97
C GLY A 41 -13.84 -8.80 16.50
N GLU A 42 -12.75 -9.58 16.48
CA GLU A 42 -12.79 -10.98 16.08
C GLU A 42 -13.48 -11.82 17.17
N GLU A 43 -14.76 -12.13 16.96
CA GLU A 43 -15.50 -13.08 17.80
C GLU A 43 -15.62 -14.45 17.13
N SER A 44 -15.69 -15.50 17.95
CA SER A 44 -15.82 -16.88 17.47
C SER A 44 -17.13 -17.06 16.68
N GLY A 45 -17.02 -17.46 15.41
CA GLY A 45 -18.16 -17.76 14.55
C GLY A 45 -18.58 -16.64 13.59
N ILE A 46 -17.89 -15.49 13.61
CA ILE A 46 -18.04 -14.48 12.56
C ILE A 46 -17.35 -15.00 11.28
N GLY A 47 -18.00 -14.85 10.13
CA GLY A 47 -17.43 -15.23 8.82
C GLY A 47 -16.23 -14.37 8.44
N ILE A 48 -15.53 -14.78 7.38
CA ILE A 48 -14.32 -14.11 6.87
C ILE A 48 -14.72 -13.14 5.75
N VAL A 49 -14.01 -12.01 5.62
CA VAL A 49 -14.20 -10.99 4.57
C VAL A 49 -13.93 -11.57 3.18
N ALA A 50 -12.81 -12.27 3.02
CA ALA A 50 -12.39 -12.93 1.80
C ALA A 50 -11.52 -14.14 2.13
N ASP A 51 -11.63 -15.20 1.33
CA ASP A 51 -10.77 -16.37 1.50
C ASP A 51 -9.35 -16.07 1.03
N GLY A 52 -8.37 -16.38 1.86
CA GLY A 52 -6.98 -15.95 1.69
C GLY A 52 -6.24 -16.64 0.54
N SER A 53 -6.72 -17.80 0.08
CA SER A 53 -6.04 -18.62 -0.93
C SER A 53 -6.35 -18.25 -2.38
N GLU A 54 -7.37 -17.44 -2.63
CA GLU A 54 -7.87 -17.15 -3.98
C GLU A 54 -7.37 -15.78 -4.47
N LEU A 55 -8.24 -14.76 -4.49
CA LEU A 55 -7.93 -13.41 -4.98
C LEU A 55 -6.87 -12.66 -4.14
N PRO A 56 -6.90 -12.71 -2.79
CA PRO A 56 -5.89 -12.01 -1.98
C PRO A 56 -4.47 -12.51 -2.24
N LEU A 57 -4.30 -13.80 -2.52
CA LEU A 57 -3.01 -14.39 -2.85
C LEU A 57 -2.47 -13.86 -4.18
N VAL A 58 -3.33 -13.73 -5.19
CA VAL A 58 -2.97 -13.11 -6.49
C VAL A 58 -2.55 -11.65 -6.29
N SER A 59 -3.32 -10.88 -5.51
CA SER A 59 -2.99 -9.48 -5.17
C SER A 59 -1.61 -9.35 -4.51
N CYS A 60 -1.27 -10.29 -3.62
CA CYS A 60 0.05 -10.34 -2.98
C CYS A 60 1.17 -10.58 -4.01
N PHE A 61 1.00 -11.55 -4.93
CA PHE A 61 1.99 -11.78 -5.99
C PHE A 61 2.15 -10.58 -6.93
N LEU A 62 1.08 -9.83 -7.21
CA LEU A 62 1.14 -8.61 -8.01
C LEU A 62 1.99 -7.52 -7.33
N LEU A 63 1.76 -7.25 -6.05
CA LEU A 63 2.52 -6.26 -5.29
C LEU A 63 3.97 -6.69 -5.03
N LEU A 64 4.21 -7.99 -4.84
CA LEU A 64 5.57 -8.53 -4.73
C LEU A 64 6.34 -8.36 -6.04
N THR A 65 5.70 -8.66 -7.18
CA THR A 65 6.31 -8.50 -8.50
C THR A 65 6.52 -7.03 -8.86
N SER A 66 5.60 -6.13 -8.47
CA SER A 66 5.79 -4.69 -8.68
C SER A 66 6.99 -4.17 -7.87
N SER A 67 7.15 -4.62 -6.62
CA SER A 67 8.30 -4.30 -5.77
C SER A 67 9.63 -4.79 -6.37
N LEU A 68 9.65 -5.96 -6.99
CA LEU A 68 10.82 -6.46 -7.72
C LEU A 68 11.12 -5.60 -8.96
N THR A 69 10.11 -5.28 -9.77
CA THR A 69 10.30 -4.49 -11.00
C THR A 69 10.78 -3.07 -10.72
N ILE A 70 10.28 -2.40 -9.67
CA ILE A 70 10.78 -1.07 -9.27
C ILE A 70 12.21 -1.14 -8.71
N THR A 71 12.58 -2.22 -8.01
CA THR A 71 13.96 -2.44 -7.53
C THR A 71 14.93 -2.61 -8.70
N ILE A 72 14.54 -3.39 -9.73
CA ILE A 72 15.32 -3.55 -10.96
C ILE A 72 15.45 -2.22 -11.69
N TYR A 73 14.39 -1.41 -11.74
CA TYR A 73 14.45 -0.06 -12.30
C TYR A 73 15.49 0.81 -11.58
N HIS A 74 15.47 0.83 -10.24
CA HIS A 74 16.43 1.61 -9.46
C HIS A 74 17.88 1.13 -9.65
N HIS A 75 18.10 -0.19 -9.76
CA HIS A 75 19.43 -0.73 -10.07
C HIS A 75 19.88 -0.39 -11.50
N SER A 76 18.95 -0.32 -12.44
CA SER A 76 19.19 -0.02 -13.86
C SER A 76 19.06 1.47 -14.19
N TYR A 77 19.13 2.34 -13.18
CA TYR A 77 18.89 3.77 -13.34
C TYR A 77 19.93 4.39 -14.28
N GLY A 78 19.46 5.01 -15.37
CA GLY A 78 20.32 5.59 -16.42
C GLY A 78 20.40 4.76 -17.71
N LEU A 79 19.92 3.52 -17.72
CA LEU A 79 19.76 2.72 -18.94
C LEU A 79 18.40 2.99 -19.58
N TYR A 80 18.34 3.05 -20.92
CA TYR A 80 17.08 3.22 -21.66
C TYR A 80 16.03 2.15 -21.31
N PHE A 81 16.49 0.93 -21.01
CA PHE A 81 15.64 -0.19 -20.65
C PHE A 81 14.99 -0.05 -19.25
N GLY A 82 15.54 0.80 -18.36
CA GLY A 82 14.95 1.03 -17.05
C GLY A 82 13.52 1.57 -17.12
N ARG A 83 13.21 2.40 -18.12
CA ARG A 83 11.86 2.97 -18.30
C ARG A 83 10.79 1.91 -18.51
N PHE A 84 11.15 0.77 -19.11
CA PHE A 84 10.23 -0.35 -19.30
C PHE A 84 9.80 -0.96 -17.96
N PHE A 85 10.74 -1.17 -17.03
CA PHE A 85 10.45 -1.72 -15.71
C PHE A 85 9.60 -0.80 -14.85
N LEU A 86 9.77 0.51 -14.96
CA LEU A 86 8.89 1.49 -14.29
C LEU A 86 7.47 1.40 -14.83
N CYS A 87 7.30 1.33 -16.16
CA CYS A 87 5.99 1.16 -16.78
C CYS A 87 5.33 -0.16 -16.35
N LEU A 88 6.11 -1.25 -16.31
CA LEU A 88 5.64 -2.55 -15.85
C LEU A 88 5.16 -2.50 -14.40
N SER A 89 5.91 -1.84 -13.50
CA SER A 89 5.49 -1.66 -12.10
C SER A 89 4.17 -0.90 -11.99
N MET A 90 3.93 0.12 -12.81
CA MET A 90 2.66 0.86 -12.84
C MET A 90 1.50 -0.02 -13.33
N ILE A 91 1.71 -0.83 -14.36
CA ILE A 91 0.68 -1.76 -14.87
C ILE A 91 0.31 -2.80 -13.82
N LEU A 92 1.30 -3.33 -13.08
CA LEU A 92 1.04 -4.28 -12.00
C LEU A 92 0.24 -3.65 -10.85
N GLY A 93 0.53 -2.40 -10.49
CA GLY A 93 -0.26 -1.64 -9.52
C GLY A 93 -1.71 -1.43 -9.98
N PHE A 94 -1.90 -1.07 -11.26
CA PHE A 94 -3.25 -0.94 -11.83
C PHE A 94 -4.00 -2.28 -11.83
N LEU A 95 -3.33 -3.39 -12.12
CA LEU A 95 -3.94 -4.71 -12.07
C LEU A 95 -4.35 -5.08 -10.64
N PHE A 96 -3.55 -4.72 -9.63
CA PHE A 96 -3.93 -4.86 -8.21
C PHE A 96 -5.23 -4.11 -7.89
N ILE A 97 -5.37 -2.85 -8.36
CA ILE A 97 -6.60 -2.06 -8.15
C ILE A 97 -7.82 -2.79 -8.70
N VAL A 98 -7.72 -3.35 -9.92
CA VAL A 98 -8.83 -4.10 -10.54
C VAL A 98 -9.20 -5.34 -9.71
N VAL A 99 -8.20 -6.12 -9.29
CA VAL A 99 -8.43 -7.33 -8.47
C VAL A 99 -9.07 -6.96 -7.12
N GLN A 100 -8.59 -5.90 -6.46
CA GLN A 100 -9.12 -5.45 -5.17
C GLN A 100 -10.59 -5.00 -5.28
N VAL A 101 -10.95 -4.32 -6.36
CA VAL A 101 -12.35 -3.95 -6.63
C VAL A 101 -13.22 -5.19 -6.85
N CYS A 102 -12.74 -6.17 -7.63
CA CYS A 102 -13.44 -7.44 -7.80
C CYS A 102 -13.65 -8.18 -6.47
N GLU A 103 -12.67 -8.13 -5.57
CA GLU A 103 -12.77 -8.72 -4.23
C GLU A 103 -13.86 -8.02 -3.39
N PHE A 104 -13.92 -6.69 -3.40
CA PHE A 104 -14.98 -5.95 -2.70
C PHE A 104 -16.39 -6.19 -3.26
N TYR A 105 -16.54 -6.39 -4.57
CA TYR A 105 -17.84 -6.76 -5.15
C TYR A 105 -18.20 -8.24 -4.94
N GLY A 106 -17.20 -9.11 -4.81
CA GLY A 106 -17.36 -10.54 -4.56
C GLY A 106 -17.61 -10.90 -3.10
N SER A 107 -17.33 -9.98 -2.17
CA SER A 107 -17.55 -10.21 -0.74
C SER A 107 -19.04 -10.28 -0.42
N GLY A 108 -19.48 -11.37 0.21
CA GLY A 108 -20.89 -11.63 0.54
C GLY A 108 -21.42 -10.89 1.77
N THR A 109 -20.67 -9.94 2.31
CA THR A 109 -20.95 -9.22 3.56
C THR A 109 -20.72 -7.73 3.37
N ASP A 110 -21.60 -6.90 3.93
CA ASP A 110 -21.45 -5.44 3.86
C ASP A 110 -20.59 -4.90 5.02
N SER A 111 -19.97 -3.73 4.80
CA SER A 111 -19.21 -3.00 5.83
C SER A 111 -20.04 -2.57 7.05
N LEU A 112 -21.37 -2.57 6.92
CA LEU A 112 -22.32 -2.22 7.98
C LEU A 112 -22.78 -3.44 8.81
N TYR A 113 -22.32 -4.65 8.49
CA TYR A 113 -22.79 -5.87 9.15
C TYR A 113 -22.41 -5.93 10.63
N CYS A 114 -21.14 -5.69 10.96
CA CYS A 114 -20.68 -5.59 12.34
C CYS A 114 -19.40 -4.74 12.43
N SER A 115 -18.95 -4.45 13.65
CA SER A 115 -17.73 -3.70 13.92
C SER A 115 -16.48 -4.33 13.29
N TYR A 116 -16.38 -5.67 13.30
CA TYR A 116 -15.29 -6.41 12.66
C TYR A 116 -15.24 -6.15 11.15
N PHE A 117 -16.34 -6.35 10.43
CA PHE A 117 -16.39 -6.07 8.99
C PHE A 117 -16.14 -4.59 8.69
N SER A 118 -16.73 -3.68 9.48
CA SER A 118 -16.49 -2.25 9.30
C SER A 118 -15.00 -1.89 9.41
N ALA A 119 -14.33 -2.39 10.44
CA ALA A 119 -12.90 -2.16 10.64
C ALA A 119 -12.04 -2.84 9.57
N SER A 120 -12.40 -4.03 9.10
CA SER A 120 -11.66 -4.73 8.05
C SER A 120 -11.78 -4.03 6.70
N TYR A 121 -12.99 -3.61 6.29
CA TYR A 121 -13.19 -2.81 5.08
C TYR A 121 -12.50 -1.46 5.17
N MET A 122 -12.50 -0.83 6.35
CA MET A 122 -11.76 0.43 6.55
C MET A 122 -10.25 0.22 6.40
N THR A 123 -9.70 -0.87 6.95
CA THR A 123 -8.27 -1.20 6.87
C THR A 123 -7.84 -1.49 5.43
N VAL A 124 -8.53 -2.42 4.76
CA VAL A 124 -8.23 -2.81 3.38
C VAL A 124 -8.55 -1.66 2.41
N GLY A 125 -9.61 -0.90 2.67
CA GLY A 125 -10.00 0.28 1.89
C GLY A 125 -8.98 1.41 1.99
N LEU A 126 -8.41 1.66 3.16
CA LEU A 126 -7.29 2.60 3.30
C LEU A 126 -6.07 2.12 2.53
N HIS A 127 -5.69 0.84 2.67
CA HIS A 127 -4.60 0.28 1.88
C HIS A 127 -4.85 0.43 0.36
N PHE A 128 -6.09 0.20 -0.09
CA PHE A 128 -6.50 0.38 -1.48
C PHE A 128 -6.36 1.84 -1.97
N ILE A 129 -6.73 2.83 -1.16
CA ILE A 129 -6.58 4.25 -1.52
C ILE A 129 -5.10 4.66 -1.59
N HIS A 130 -4.24 4.00 -0.81
CA HIS A 130 -2.80 4.27 -0.80
C HIS A 130 -2.07 3.75 -2.04
N VAL A 131 -2.54 2.63 -2.61
CA VAL A 131 -1.95 1.99 -3.81
C VAL A 131 -2.39 2.69 -5.08
#